data_AF-A0A0G3GQK6-F1
#
_entry.id   AF-A0A0G3GQK6-F1
#
_cell.length_a   1.000
_cell.length_b   1.000
_cell.length_c   1.000
_cell.angle_alpha   90.00
_cell.angle_beta   90.00
_cell.angle_gamma   90.00
#
_symmetry.space_group_name_H-M   'P 1'
#
loop_
_entity.id
_entity.type
_entity.pdbx_description
1 polymer ?
#
loop_
_entity_poly.entity_id
_entity_poly.type
_entity_poly.pdbx_seq_one_letter_code
_entity_poly.pdbx_strand_id
1 'polypeptide(L)'
;MPQQPEVQPLEKGRPGSPEEIAGITAMLRKPEQQTTMRGYMNTVVDSMCQELIDSNGGREAFNFNDFPDFRLQDMPEYEATRTTVTGVDGVKVDGADASAQVTTAKTNGEASTVTMRFRNEGGAWKMCG
;
A
#
# COMPACT_ATOMS: atom_id res chain seq x y z
N MET A 1 0.95 -21.31 -11.87
CA MET A 1 1.31 -20.10 -11.11
C MET A 1 0.48 -20.11 -9.84
N PRO A 2 1.08 -20.01 -8.64
CA PRO A 2 0.31 -20.02 -7.41
C PRO A 2 -0.57 -18.76 -7.36
N GLN A 3 -1.86 -18.97 -7.08
CA GLN A 3 -2.85 -17.92 -6.93
C GLN A 3 -2.46 -17.07 -5.71
N GLN A 4 -2.02 -15.82 -5.92
CA GLN A 4 -2.00 -14.84 -4.82
C GLN A 4 -3.42 -14.81 -4.25
N PRO A 5 -3.62 -14.97 -2.92
CA PRO A 5 -4.96 -14.99 -2.35
C PRO A 5 -5.65 -13.69 -2.76
N GLU A 6 -6.67 -13.81 -3.61
CA GLU A 6 -7.49 -12.68 -4.04
C GLU A 6 -8.10 -12.09 -2.77
N VAL A 7 -7.58 -10.94 -2.36
CA VAL A 7 -8.18 -10.12 -1.32
C VAL A 7 -9.57 -9.79 -1.81
N GLN A 8 -10.57 -10.41 -1.22
CA GLN A 8 -11.95 -10.18 -1.65
C GLN A 8 -12.33 -8.74 -1.30
N PRO A 9 -12.89 -7.95 -2.23
CA PRO A 9 -13.40 -6.64 -1.91
C PRO A 9 -14.48 -6.74 -0.83
N LEU A 10 -14.73 -5.66 -0.10
CA LEU A 10 -15.79 -5.65 0.90
C LEU A 10 -17.13 -6.00 0.23
N GLU A 11 -17.76 -7.09 0.71
CA GLU A 11 -19.05 -7.56 0.20
C GLU A 11 -20.17 -6.59 0.55
N LYS A 12 -20.01 -5.87 1.67
CA LYS A 12 -20.93 -4.85 2.19
C LYS A 12 -20.15 -3.56 2.40
N GLY A 13 -20.69 -2.44 1.94
CA GLY A 13 -20.06 -1.14 2.07
C GLY A 13 -20.69 -0.14 1.12
N ARG A 14 -20.78 1.12 1.57
CA ARG A 14 -21.19 2.23 0.71
C ARG A 14 -20.04 2.59 -0.25
N PRO A 15 -20.31 3.21 -1.41
CA PRO A 15 -19.24 3.85 -2.16
C PRO A 15 -18.50 4.85 -1.26
N GLY A 16 -17.17 4.83 -1.33
CA GLY A 16 -16.33 5.78 -0.62
C GLY A 16 -16.64 7.21 -1.04
N SER A 17 -16.67 8.13 -0.09
CA SER A 17 -16.78 9.56 -0.34
C SER A 17 -15.51 10.07 -1.04
N PRO A 18 -15.57 11.17 -1.80
CA PRO A 18 -14.40 11.76 -2.44
C PRO A 18 -13.23 12.01 -1.48
N GLU A 19 -13.53 12.40 -0.24
CA GLU A 19 -12.53 12.61 0.83
C GLU A 19 -11.84 11.31 1.26
N GLU A 20 -12.59 10.20 1.34
CA GLU A 20 -12.07 8.89 1.71
C GLU A 20 -11.20 8.31 0.59
N ILE A 21 -11.67 8.43 -0.66
CA ILE A 21 -10.91 8.04 -1.86
C ILE A 21 -9.61 8.85 -1.94
N ALA A 22 -9.68 10.17 -1.72
CA ALA A 22 -8.52 11.03 -1.70
C ALA A 22 -7.55 10.65 -0.56
N GLY A 23 -8.06 10.31 0.62
CA GLY A 23 -7.26 9.85 1.75
C GLY A 23 -6.51 8.54 1.48
N ILE A 24 -7.19 7.54 0.91
CA ILE A 24 -6.60 6.25 0.53
C ILE A 24 -5.55 6.46 -0.58
N THR A 25 -5.89 7.25 -1.61
CA THR A 25 -4.98 7.57 -2.72
C THR A 25 -3.74 8.31 -2.23
N ALA A 26 -3.90 9.29 -1.35
CA ALA A 26 -2.78 10.03 -0.77
C ALA A 26 -1.87 9.11 0.03
N MET A 27 -2.42 8.20 0.83
CA MET A 27 -1.64 7.22 1.59
C MET A 27 -0.85 6.30 0.66
N LEU A 28 -1.49 5.75 -0.37
CA LEU A 28 -0.84 4.88 -1.36
C LEU A 28 0.31 5.57 -2.11
N ARG A 29 0.21 6.89 -2.30
CA ARG A 29 1.23 7.72 -2.96
C ARG A 29 2.33 8.23 -2.03
N LYS A 30 2.18 8.16 -0.70
CA LYS A 30 3.21 8.62 0.25
C LYS A 30 4.55 7.90 0.09
N PRO A 31 4.60 6.56 -0.07
CA PRO A 31 5.86 5.85 -0.32
C PRO A 31 6.57 6.37 -1.57
N GLU A 32 5.83 6.69 -2.63
CA GLU A 32 6.40 7.18 -3.91
C GLU A 32 7.13 8.53 -3.79
N GLN A 33 6.86 9.29 -2.72
CA GLN A 33 7.51 10.56 -2.43
C GLN A 33 8.83 10.41 -1.67
N GLN A 34 9.14 9.20 -1.19
CA GLN A 34 10.37 8.93 -0.47
C GLN A 34 11.54 8.85 -1.45
N THR A 35 12.70 9.35 -1.03
CA THR A 35 13.93 9.37 -1.84
C THR A 35 14.94 8.31 -1.40
N THR A 36 14.73 7.71 -0.23
CA THR A 36 15.60 6.70 0.35
C THR A 36 14.86 5.40 0.60
N MET A 37 15.56 4.27 0.50
CA MET A 37 14.98 2.94 0.66
C MET A 37 14.37 2.75 2.05
N ARG A 38 15.06 3.23 3.08
CA ARG A 38 14.55 3.15 4.46
C ARG A 38 13.31 4.02 4.64
N GLY A 39 13.30 5.22 4.07
CA GLY A 39 12.15 6.12 4.13
C GLY A 39 10.93 5.51 3.44
N TYR A 40 11.13 4.93 2.25
CA TYR A 40 10.10 4.20 1.51
C TYR A 40 9.52 3.05 2.34
N MET A 41 10.38 2.14 2.81
CA MET A 41 9.94 0.97 3.56
C MET A 41 9.26 1.34 4.88
N ASN A 42 9.80 2.30 5.64
CA ASN A 42 9.14 2.78 6.86
C ASN A 42 7.79 3.43 6.56
N THR A 43 7.66 4.15 5.44
CA THR A 43 6.37 4.76 5.06
C THR A 43 5.35 3.70 4.65
N VAL A 44 5.77 2.65 3.94
CA VAL A 44 4.90 1.52 3.61
C VAL A 44 4.42 0.84 4.90
N VAL A 45 5.34 0.53 5.81
CA VAL A 45 5.02 -0.16 7.08
C VAL A 45 4.18 0.72 8.00
N ASP A 46 4.48 2.02 8.11
CA ASP A 46 3.59 2.95 8.81
C ASP A 46 2.21 2.92 8.18
N SER A 47 2.11 2.82 6.86
CA SER A 47 0.84 2.75 6.16
C SER A 47 0.16 1.38 6.25
N MET A 48 0.74 0.36 6.88
CA MET A 48 0.12 -0.95 7.10
C MET A 48 -0.62 -1.00 8.43
N CYS A 49 -1.68 -1.79 8.50
CA CYS A 49 -2.41 -2.06 9.73
C CYS A 49 -1.56 -2.93 10.66
N GLN A 50 -1.73 -2.75 11.96
CA GLN A 50 -0.92 -3.50 12.91
C GLN A 50 -1.16 -5.03 12.82
N GLU A 51 -2.37 -5.46 12.48
CA GLU A 51 -2.69 -6.88 12.25
C GLU A 51 -1.88 -7.47 11.09
N LEU A 52 -1.70 -6.73 9.99
CA LEU A 52 -0.91 -7.17 8.85
C LEU A 52 0.58 -7.21 9.17
N ILE A 53 1.05 -6.25 9.98
CA ILE A 53 2.43 -6.23 10.48
C ILE A 53 2.68 -7.45 11.37
N ASP A 54 1.78 -7.73 12.32
CA ASP A 54 1.88 -8.87 13.23
C ASP A 54 1.87 -10.20 12.47
N SER A 55 0.96 -10.35 11.51
CA SER A 55 0.84 -11.53 10.64
C SER A 55 2.11 -11.81 9.81
N ASN A 56 2.84 -10.75 9.42
CA ASN A 56 4.10 -10.88 8.67
C ASN A 56 5.34 -11.08 9.56
N GLY A 57 5.18 -11.38 10.85
CA GLY A 57 6.29 -11.60 11.79
C GLY A 57 6.59 -10.41 12.69
N GLY A 58 5.67 -9.45 12.79
CA GLY A 58 5.75 -8.31 13.72
C GLY A 58 6.63 -7.16 13.21
N ARG A 59 6.69 -6.08 13.99
CA ARG A 59 7.46 -4.87 13.64
C ARG A 59 8.95 -5.16 13.46
N GLU A 60 9.48 -6.21 14.10
CA GLU A 60 10.87 -6.61 13.96
C GLU A 60 11.19 -7.15 12.57
N ALA A 61 10.25 -7.84 11.92
CA ALA A 61 10.40 -8.27 10.52
C ALA A 61 10.49 -7.09 9.54
N PHE A 62 9.98 -5.93 9.95
CA PHE A 62 10.03 -4.66 9.22
C PHE A 62 11.05 -3.68 9.80
N ASN A 63 12.01 -4.16 10.60
CA ASN A 63 13.06 -3.32 11.12
C ASN A 63 14.16 -3.13 10.07
N PHE A 64 14.07 -2.02 9.34
CA PHE A 64 15.08 -1.67 8.33
C PHE A 64 16.27 -0.90 8.90
N ASN A 65 16.46 -0.87 10.23
CA ASN A 65 17.53 -0.07 10.83
C ASN A 65 18.94 -0.57 10.48
N ASP A 66 19.09 -1.88 10.26
CA ASP A 66 20.33 -2.52 9.86
C ASP A 66 20.64 -2.38 8.36
N PHE A 67 19.68 -1.94 7.54
CA PHE A 67 19.88 -1.74 6.11
C PHE A 67 20.46 -0.36 5.82
N PRO A 68 21.53 -0.23 5.01
CA PRO A 68 22.08 1.08 4.67
C PRO A 68 21.02 1.94 3.97
N ASP A 69 20.94 3.23 4.35
CA ASP A 69 19.97 4.16 3.77
C ASP A 69 20.44 4.63 2.39
N PHE A 70 20.33 3.75 1.42
CA PHE A 70 20.64 4.06 0.02
C PHE A 70 19.54 4.94 -0.58
N ARG A 71 19.94 5.84 -1.46
CA ARG A 71 18.97 6.59 -2.25
C ARG A 71 18.39 5.69 -3.34
N LEU A 72 17.08 5.73 -3.48
CA LEU A 72 16.33 4.91 -4.44
C LEU A 72 16.78 5.15 -5.88
N GLN A 73 17.12 6.40 -6.20
CA GLN A 73 17.66 6.81 -7.52
C GLN A 73 19.02 6.20 -7.87
N ASP A 74 19.79 5.77 -6.86
CA ASP A 74 21.11 5.18 -7.06
C ASP A 74 21.00 3.63 -7.19
N MET A 75 19.78 3.08 -7.12
CA MET A 75 19.47 1.65 -7.23
C MET A 75 18.76 1.32 -8.55
N PRO A 76 19.48 0.79 -9.56
CA PRO A 76 18.86 0.44 -10.85
C PRO A 76 17.80 -0.67 -10.72
N GLU A 77 17.96 -1.57 -9.75
CA GLU A 77 16.98 -2.61 -9.44
C GLU A 77 15.67 -2.04 -8.87
N TYR A 78 15.76 -0.98 -8.05
CA TYR A 78 14.57 -0.26 -7.60
C TYR A 78 13.90 0.43 -8.78
N GLU A 79 14.63 1.14 -9.64
CA GLU A 79 14.01 1.77 -10.82
C GLU A 79 13.32 0.73 -11.73
N ALA A 80 13.93 -0.45 -11.94
CA ALA A 80 13.36 -1.52 -12.75
C ALA A 80 12.08 -2.13 -12.15
N THR A 81 11.99 -2.19 -10.82
CA THR A 81 10.84 -2.74 -10.08
C THR A 81 9.89 -1.68 -9.53
N ARG A 82 10.20 -0.40 -9.74
CA ARG A 82 9.48 0.73 -9.18
C ARG A 82 8.03 0.64 -9.63
N THR A 83 7.16 0.57 -8.63
CA THR A 83 5.73 0.40 -8.82
C THR A 83 5.06 1.72 -8.44
N THR A 84 4.25 2.24 -9.34
CA THR A 84 3.62 3.57 -9.25
C THR A 84 2.11 3.39 -9.23
N VAL A 85 1.39 4.10 -8.37
CA VAL A 85 -0.08 3.97 -8.30
C VAL A 85 -0.74 4.81 -9.38
N THR A 86 -1.26 4.12 -10.41
CA THR A 86 -1.87 4.75 -11.58
C THR A 86 -3.37 4.95 -11.44
N GLY A 87 -4.06 4.11 -10.66
CA GLY A 87 -5.51 4.20 -10.46
C GLY A 87 -5.96 3.64 -9.12
N VAL A 88 -7.02 4.21 -8.57
CA VAL A 88 -7.71 3.71 -7.38
C VAL A 88 -9.20 3.74 -7.68
N ASP A 89 -9.79 2.55 -7.84
CA ASP A 89 -11.15 2.36 -8.32
C ASP A 89 -11.94 1.46 -7.37
N GLY A 90 -13.28 1.50 -7.49
CA GLY A 90 -14.15 0.58 -6.76
C GLY A 90 -14.04 0.69 -5.24
N VAL A 91 -13.75 1.89 -4.71
CA VAL A 91 -13.63 2.13 -3.27
C VAL A 91 -14.97 1.89 -2.59
N LYS A 92 -15.01 0.89 -1.71
CA LYS A 92 -16.13 0.61 -0.81
C LYS A 92 -15.68 0.85 0.62
N VAL A 93 -16.54 1.47 1.41
CA VAL A 93 -16.29 1.78 2.83
C VAL A 93 -17.42 1.21 3.67
N ASP A 94 -17.07 0.49 4.72
CA ASP A 94 -17.96 -0.09 5.72
C ASP A 94 -17.48 0.33 7.12
N GLY A 95 -18.00 1.46 7.61
CA GLY A 95 -17.57 2.01 8.89
C GLY A 95 -16.09 2.43 8.90
N ALA A 96 -15.26 1.67 9.63
CA ALA A 96 -13.82 1.88 9.69
C ALA A 96 -13.05 1.06 8.64
N ASP A 97 -13.67 0.09 7.99
CA ASP A 97 -13.03 -0.75 6.97
C ASP A 97 -13.33 -0.19 5.57
N ALA A 98 -12.39 -0.35 4.65
CA ALA A 98 -12.55 -0.01 3.25
C ALA A 98 -11.85 -1.04 2.35
N SER A 99 -12.24 -1.09 1.08
CA SER A 99 -11.55 -1.87 0.05
C SER A 99 -11.52 -1.08 -1.23
N ALA A 100 -10.39 -1.10 -1.94
CA ALA A 100 -10.25 -0.49 -3.25
C ALA A 100 -9.49 -1.41 -4.20
N GLN A 101 -9.78 -1.28 -5.48
CA GLN A 101 -8.93 -1.83 -6.54
C GLN A 101 -7.85 -0.81 -6.84
N VAL A 102 -6.62 -1.16 -6.50
CA VAL A 102 -5.45 -0.35 -6.76
C VAL A 102 -4.78 -0.86 -8.02
N THR A 103 -4.76 -0.02 -9.05
CA THR A 103 -3.98 -0.28 -10.24
C THR A 103 -2.60 0.32 -10.05
N THR A 104 -1.60 -0.55 -10.16
CA THR A 104 -0.20 -0.18 -10.08
C THR A 104 0.47 -0.47 -11.41
N ALA A 105 1.39 0.40 -11.83
CA ALA A 105 2.22 0.18 -13.01
C ALA A 105 3.68 0.11 -12.60
N LYS A 106 4.36 -0.94 -13.05
CA LYS A 106 5.81 -1.08 -12.93
C LYS A 106 6.50 -0.31 -14.06
N THR A 107 7.74 0.14 -13.82
CA THR A 107 8.57 0.79 -14.84
C THR A 107 8.79 -0.06 -16.09
N ASN A 108 8.76 -1.39 -15.96
CA ASN A 108 8.85 -2.32 -17.10
C ASN A 108 7.58 -2.37 -17.98
N GLY A 109 6.55 -1.55 -17.68
CA GLY A 109 5.29 -1.47 -18.41
C GLY A 109 4.22 -2.45 -17.95
N GLU A 110 4.51 -3.30 -16.96
CA GLU A 110 3.54 -4.25 -16.42
C GLU A 110 2.60 -3.53 -15.44
N ALA A 111 1.33 -3.42 -15.83
CA ALA A 111 0.28 -2.96 -14.92
C ALA A 111 -0.35 -4.15 -14.19
N SER A 112 -0.57 -4.00 -12.90
CA SER A 112 -1.24 -4.98 -12.05
C SER A 112 -2.32 -4.28 -11.24
N THR A 113 -3.55 -4.75 -11.40
CA THR A 113 -4.68 -4.33 -10.55
C THR A 113 -4.83 -5.35 -9.44
N VAL A 114 -4.70 -4.87 -8.21
CA VAL A 114 -4.87 -5.67 -7.00
C VAL A 114 -5.98 -5.07 -6.14
N THR A 115 -6.83 -5.93 -5.59
CA THR A 115 -7.76 -5.48 -4.55
C THR A 115 -6.98 -5.40 -3.25
N MET A 116 -7.11 -4.28 -2.54
CA MET A 116 -6.51 -4.06 -1.23
C MET A 116 -7.59 -3.64 -0.25
N ARG A 117 -7.50 -4.11 0.99
CA ARG A 117 -8.30 -3.64 2.11
C ARG A 117 -7.54 -2.61 2.91
N PHE A 118 -8.29 -1.62 3.36
CA PHE A 118 -7.84 -0.53 4.18
C PHE A 118 -8.68 -0.49 5.45
N ARG A 119 -8.11 0.02 6.53
CA ARG A 119 -8.83 0.33 7.77
C ARG A 119 -8.45 1.71 8.24
N ASN A 120 -9.42 2.48 8.68
CA ASN A 120 -9.21 3.76 9.30
C ASN A 120 -8.86 3.54 10.77
N GLU A 121 -7.59 3.71 11.10
CA GLU A 121 -7.09 3.66 12.48
C GLU A 121 -6.77 5.08 12.94
N GLY A 122 -7.60 5.63 13.84
CA GLY A 122 -7.36 6.94 14.45
C GLY A 122 -7.40 8.13 13.47
N GLY A 123 -8.17 8.03 12.38
CA GLY A 123 -8.28 9.07 11.35
C GLY A 123 -7.34 8.88 10.15
N ALA A 124 -6.48 7.87 10.16
CA ALA A 124 -5.59 7.53 9.06
C ALA A 124 -5.96 6.19 8.44
N TRP A 125 -6.07 6.14 7.11
CA TRP A 125 -6.22 4.87 6.38
C TRP A 125 -4.92 4.09 6.39
N LYS A 126 -5.00 2.81 6.75
CA LYS A 126 -3.89 1.84 6.82
C LYS A 126 -4.25 0.61 5.97
N MET A 127 -3.27 -0.05 5.36
CA MET A 127 -3.43 -1.24 4.51
C MET A 127 -3.43 -2.50 5.35
N CYS A 128 -4.52 -3.27 5.32
CA CYS A 128 -4.67 -4.47 6.15
C CYS A 128 -4.50 -5.78 5.36
N GLY A 129 -4.49 -5.73 4.03
CA GLY A 129 -4.37 -6.91 3.17
C GLY A 129 -5.05 -6.67 1.85
#